data_AF-A0AA40EGA1-F1
#
_entry.id   AF-A0AA40EGA1-F1
#
_cell.length_a   1.000
_cell.length_b   1.000
_cell.length_c   1.000
_cell.angle_alpha   90.00
_cell.angle_beta   90.00
_cell.angle_gamma   90.00
#
_symmetry.space_group_name_H-M   'P 1'
#
loop_
_entity.id
_entity.type
_entity.pdbx_description
1 polymer ?
#
loop_
_entity_poly.entity_id
_entity_poly.type
_entity_poly.pdbx_seq_one_letter_code
_entity_poly.pdbx_strand_id
1 'polypeptide(L)'
;MMYIFPRQFGLHNVFTSVVDRQQTTQKFQDYTLREDEIAKKFPKKDKDDQPIKHIPKRLRGGPKQLVQRLQILHGRCSYASMLQHYCPIAEQVVVEEETSDSSTNKPPLPQLAPQTSKRTKGRSMSQPAQSSVPPLQYNLLTELATPLANVSAFCQAILSRIIPNDFWGEGTLQAQNKKTFLKMVNHFVHLRRFESMCLHDVVQGMKASWQRPYFQPTPDI
;
A
#
# COMPACT_ATOMS: atom_id res chain seq x y z
N MET A 1 -8.24 7.28 13.89
CA MET A 1 -7.93 7.22 15.34
C MET A 1 -8.45 5.95 15.98
N MET A 2 -9.76 5.70 15.99
CA MET A 2 -10.36 4.53 16.66
C MET A 2 -9.86 3.17 16.13
N TYR A 3 -9.56 3.05 14.83
CA TYR A 3 -8.96 1.85 14.24
C TYR A 3 -7.51 1.60 14.70
N ILE A 4 -6.75 2.65 14.95
CA ILE A 4 -5.32 2.54 15.34
C ILE A 4 -5.18 2.36 16.86
N PHE A 5 -6.07 2.97 17.64
CA PHE A 5 -6.03 2.94 19.10
C PHE A 5 -7.33 2.43 19.74
N PRO A 6 -7.84 1.24 19.37
CA PRO A 6 -9.16 0.76 19.81
C PRO A 6 -9.29 0.74 21.33
N ARG A 7 -8.25 0.27 22.03
CA ARG A 7 -8.21 0.21 23.50
C ARG A 7 -8.43 1.57 24.18
N GLN A 8 -7.88 2.66 23.64
CA GLN A 8 -8.02 4.00 24.24
C GLN A 8 -9.45 4.56 24.10
N PHE A 9 -10.22 4.04 23.15
CA PHE A 9 -11.66 4.32 23.00
C PHE A 9 -12.51 3.20 23.64
N GLY A 10 -11.88 2.23 24.31
CA GLY A 10 -12.47 1.05 24.90
C GLY A 10 -13.20 0.14 23.89
N LEU A 11 -12.77 0.16 22.63
CA LEU A 11 -13.22 -0.78 21.61
C LEU A 11 -12.52 -2.14 21.80
N HIS A 12 -13.16 -3.19 21.29
CA HIS A 12 -12.66 -4.56 21.31
C HIS A 12 -11.29 -4.63 20.63
N ASN A 13 -10.34 -5.38 21.19
CA ASN A 13 -9.01 -5.52 20.59
C ASN A 13 -8.38 -6.88 20.90
N VAL A 14 -7.42 -7.25 20.07
CA VAL A 14 -6.71 -8.53 20.11
C VAL A 14 -5.97 -8.82 21.41
N PHE A 15 -5.62 -7.79 22.19
CA PHE A 15 -4.76 -7.94 23.37
C PHE A 15 -5.53 -8.09 24.68
N THR A 16 -6.64 -7.36 24.83
CA THR A 16 -7.34 -7.29 26.12
C THR A 16 -8.78 -7.79 26.07
N SER A 17 -9.34 -8.02 24.89
CA SER A 17 -10.76 -8.36 24.76
C SER A 17 -10.95 -9.86 24.55
N VAL A 18 -11.94 -10.42 25.24
CA VAL A 18 -12.32 -11.82 25.10
C VAL A 18 -13.06 -12.01 23.76
N VAL A 19 -12.69 -13.06 23.04
CA VAL A 19 -13.30 -13.38 21.74
C VAL A 19 -14.60 -14.14 21.97
N ASP A 20 -15.69 -13.60 21.44
CA ASP A 20 -16.99 -14.26 21.44
C ASP A 20 -17.05 -15.35 20.36
N ARG A 21 -17.10 -16.61 20.79
CA ARG A 21 -17.17 -17.78 19.89
C ARG A 21 -18.52 -17.96 19.22
N GLN A 22 -19.56 -17.24 19.64
CA GLN A 22 -20.82 -17.21 18.92
C GLN A 22 -20.77 -16.31 17.69
N GLN A 23 -19.87 -15.32 17.68
CA GLN A 23 -19.70 -14.38 16.56
C GLN A 23 -18.61 -14.81 15.58
N THR A 24 -17.58 -15.52 16.05
CA THR A 24 -16.47 -15.96 15.18
C THR A 24 -15.96 -17.34 15.55
N THR A 25 -15.64 -18.14 14.54
CA THR A 25 -14.91 -19.41 14.67
C THR A 25 -13.39 -19.20 14.66
N GLN A 26 -12.93 -18.02 14.27
CA GLN A 26 -11.51 -17.67 14.20
C GLN A 26 -10.91 -17.43 15.59
N LYS A 27 -9.59 -17.48 15.69
CA LYS A 27 -8.86 -17.18 16.94
C LYS A 27 -9.12 -15.75 17.45
N PHE A 28 -9.41 -14.82 16.55
CA PHE A 28 -9.69 -13.42 16.83
C PHE A 28 -10.96 -12.96 16.10
N GLN A 29 -11.60 -11.90 16.58
CA GLN A 29 -12.68 -11.24 15.84
C GLN A 29 -12.14 -10.54 14.58
N ASP A 30 -13.01 -10.35 13.59
CA ASP A 30 -12.68 -9.53 12.44
C ASP A 30 -12.67 -8.05 12.85
N TYR A 31 -11.58 -7.39 12.55
CA TYR A 31 -11.32 -6.01 12.92
C TYR A 31 -11.21 -5.08 11.71
N THR A 32 -11.48 -5.60 10.52
CA THR A 32 -11.42 -4.88 9.24
C THR A 32 -12.51 -3.82 9.18
N LEU A 33 -13.74 -4.19 9.56
CA LEU A 33 -14.91 -3.34 9.63
C LEU A 33 -15.38 -3.25 11.07
N ARG A 34 -15.51 -2.03 11.60
CA ARG A 34 -15.84 -1.76 13.01
C ARG A 34 -16.80 -0.58 13.16
N GLU A 35 -17.40 -0.17 12.05
CA GLU A 35 -18.29 0.99 11.96
C GLU A 35 -19.49 0.82 12.90
N ASP A 36 -20.07 -0.38 12.97
CA ASP A 36 -21.20 -0.70 13.85
C ASP A 36 -20.81 -0.66 15.32
N GLU A 37 -19.64 -1.20 15.67
CA GLU A 37 -19.08 -1.15 17.03
C GLU A 37 -18.88 0.30 17.47
N ILE A 38 -18.28 1.11 16.59
CA ILE A 38 -18.01 2.53 16.83
C ILE A 38 -19.33 3.30 16.95
N ALA A 39 -20.30 3.06 16.06
CA ALA A 39 -21.59 3.75 16.05
C ALA A 39 -22.42 3.42 17.30
N LYS A 40 -22.40 2.16 17.75
CA LYS A 40 -23.07 1.72 18.98
C LYS A 40 -22.45 2.38 20.22
N LYS A 41 -21.13 2.50 20.26
CA LYS A 41 -20.42 3.06 21.43
C LYS A 41 -20.43 4.59 21.48
N PHE A 42 -20.38 5.23 20.31
CA PHE A 42 -20.38 6.67 20.15
C PHE A 42 -21.58 7.07 19.29
N PRO A 43 -22.82 6.92 19.79
CA PRO A 43 -24.00 7.36 19.06
C PRO A 43 -23.89 8.86 18.85
N LYS A 44 -24.04 9.32 17.60
CA LYS A 44 -24.01 10.74 17.27
C LYS A 44 -25.18 11.42 17.99
N LYS A 45 -24.92 12.19 19.04
CA LYS A 45 -25.74 13.33 19.52
C LYS A 45 -25.06 14.03 20.69
N ASP A 46 -24.63 15.27 20.47
CA ASP A 46 -24.75 16.34 21.46
C ASP A 46 -25.82 17.32 20.97
N LYS A 47 -26.31 18.20 21.84
CA LYS A 47 -27.38 19.17 21.54
C LYS A 47 -27.07 20.16 20.40
N ASP A 48 -25.81 20.25 19.96
CA ASP A 48 -25.31 21.20 18.95
C ASP A 48 -24.88 20.57 17.61
N ASP A 49 -25.38 19.37 17.28
CA ASP A 49 -25.15 18.69 15.98
C ASP A 49 -23.66 18.40 15.64
N GLN A 50 -22.76 18.56 16.62
CA GLN A 50 -21.36 18.19 16.50
C GLN A 50 -21.17 16.72 16.93
N PRO A 51 -20.51 15.87 16.13
CA PRO A 51 -20.17 14.53 16.57
C PRO A 51 -19.20 14.64 17.75
N ILE A 52 -19.60 14.19 18.95
CA ILE A 52 -18.74 14.09 20.13
C ILE A 52 -17.62 13.07 19.82
N LYS A 53 -16.58 13.52 19.15
CA LYS A 53 -15.35 12.76 18.94
C LYS A 53 -14.51 12.92 20.21
N HIS A 54 -14.89 12.23 21.29
CA HIS A 54 -14.09 12.25 22.51
C HIS A 54 -12.73 11.60 22.24
N ILE A 55 -11.73 12.41 21.87
CA ILE A 55 -10.34 11.97 21.75
C ILE A 55 -9.77 11.91 23.17
N PRO A 56 -9.33 10.74 23.66
CA PRO A 56 -8.68 10.61 24.97
C PRO A 56 -7.52 11.57 25.11
N LYS A 57 -7.30 12.13 26.32
CA LYS A 57 -6.27 13.16 26.57
C LYS A 57 -4.90 12.77 26.02
N ARG A 58 -4.48 11.51 26.20
CA ARG A 58 -3.21 10.94 25.70
C ARG A 58 -3.04 10.99 24.18
N LEU A 59 -4.14 10.95 23.43
CA LEU A 59 -4.12 10.95 21.97
C LEU A 59 -4.32 12.35 21.37
N ARG A 60 -4.49 13.39 22.20
CA ARG A 60 -4.58 14.78 21.75
C ARG A 60 -3.19 15.31 21.38
N GLY A 61 -3.11 16.22 20.42
CA GLY A 61 -1.84 16.81 19.97
C GLY A 61 -1.04 15.89 19.05
N GLY A 62 0.22 15.59 19.42
CA GLY A 62 1.19 14.89 18.60
C GLY A 62 0.70 13.59 17.97
N PRO A 63 0.13 12.62 18.72
CA PRO A 63 -0.35 11.36 18.15
C PRO A 63 -1.44 11.57 17.09
N LYS A 64 -2.34 12.54 17.31
CA LYS A 64 -3.36 12.92 16.34
C LYS A 64 -2.72 13.47 15.06
N GLN A 65 -1.75 14.37 15.19
CA GLN A 65 -1.02 14.94 14.04
C GLN A 65 -0.24 13.87 13.27
N LEU A 66 0.39 12.94 13.99
CA LEU A 66 1.11 11.81 13.41
C LEU A 66 0.20 10.89 12.61
N VAL A 67 -0.96 10.53 13.16
CA VAL A 67 -1.96 9.73 12.44
C VAL A 67 -2.51 10.50 11.24
N GLN A 68 -2.79 11.80 11.37
CA GLN A 68 -3.21 12.63 10.24
C GLN A 68 -2.16 12.64 9.12
N ARG A 69 -0.88 12.80 9.48
CA ARG A 69 0.23 12.75 8.52
C ARG A 69 0.31 11.38 7.84
N LEU A 70 0.18 10.29 8.59
CA LEU A 70 0.13 8.94 8.05
C LEU A 70 -1.02 8.78 7.05
N GLN A 71 -2.22 9.27 7.37
CA GLN A 71 -3.38 9.21 6.47
C GLN A 71 -3.15 10.02 5.18
N ILE A 72 -2.56 11.21 5.28
CA ILE A 72 -2.21 12.03 4.11
C ILE A 72 -1.18 11.31 3.24
N LEU A 73 -0.13 10.74 3.85
CA LEU A 73 0.90 10.00 3.11
C LEU A 73 0.33 8.75 2.44
N HIS A 74 -0.56 8.03 3.13
CA HIS A 74 -1.28 6.89 2.57
C HIS A 74 -2.11 7.30 1.35
N GLY A 75 -2.91 8.36 1.45
CA GLY A 75 -3.73 8.86 0.33
C GLY A 75 -2.93 9.40 -0.86
N ARG A 76 -1.69 9.84 -0.62
CA ARG A 76 -0.77 10.29 -1.69
C ARG A 76 0.11 9.18 -2.25
N CYS A 77 0.07 7.98 -1.67
CA CYS A 77 0.90 6.87 -2.11
C CYS A 77 0.39 6.32 -3.44
N SER A 78 1.18 6.46 -4.52
CA SER A 78 0.86 5.82 -5.81
C SER A 78 1.17 4.33 -5.77
N TYR A 79 0.21 3.52 -5.31
CA TYR A 79 0.38 2.07 -5.24
C TYR A 79 0.63 1.44 -6.60
N ALA A 80 -0.05 1.92 -7.65
CA ALA A 80 0.11 1.39 -9.00
C ALA A 80 1.55 1.58 -9.52
N SER A 81 2.08 2.80 -9.43
CA SER A 81 3.46 3.08 -9.88
C SER A 81 4.49 2.30 -9.05
N MET A 82 4.26 2.17 -7.75
CA MET A 82 5.11 1.36 -6.86
C MET A 82 5.06 -0.11 -7.23
N LEU A 83 3.88 -0.64 -7.55
CA LEU A 83 3.71 -2.04 -7.92
C LEU A 83 4.44 -2.32 -9.23
N GLN A 84 4.27 -1.46 -10.24
CA GLN A 84 4.98 -1.59 -11.52
C GLN A 84 6.51 -1.56 -11.35
N HIS A 85 7.02 -0.69 -10.47
CA HIS A 85 8.46 -0.56 -10.25
C HIS A 85 9.07 -1.77 -9.54
N TYR A 86 8.42 -2.27 -8.47
CA TYR A 86 8.98 -3.35 -7.65
C TYR A 86 8.56 -4.74 -8.13
N CYS A 87 7.36 -4.88 -8.66
CA CYS A 87 6.75 -6.13 -9.10
C CYS A 87 6.21 -5.97 -10.53
N PRO A 88 7.09 -5.75 -11.53
CA PRO A 88 6.66 -5.58 -12.90
C PRO A 88 5.95 -6.86 -13.36
N ILE A 89 4.77 -6.68 -13.96
CA ILE A 89 4.17 -7.73 -14.77
C ILE A 89 5.05 -7.78 -16.01
N ALA A 90 5.59 -8.95 -16.34
CA ALA A 90 6.44 -9.12 -17.50
C ALA A 90 5.66 -8.73 -18.78
N GLU A 91 5.78 -7.47 -19.21
CA GLU A 91 5.69 -7.13 -20.62
C GLU A 91 6.89 -7.82 -21.25
N GLN A 92 6.63 -8.87 -22.01
CA GLN A 92 7.70 -9.64 -22.64
C GLN A 92 8.58 -8.68 -23.44
N VAL A 93 9.85 -8.65 -23.05
CA VAL A 93 10.94 -8.18 -23.90
C VAL A 93 10.78 -8.91 -25.22
N VAL A 94 10.46 -8.17 -26.28
CA VAL A 94 10.59 -8.68 -27.65
C VAL A 94 12.07 -8.99 -27.81
N VAL A 95 12.43 -10.25 -27.67
CA VAL A 95 13.70 -10.74 -28.20
C VAL A 95 13.48 -10.72 -29.71
N GLU A 96 13.95 -9.65 -30.35
CA GLU A 96 14.11 -9.62 -31.79
C GLU A 96 15.04 -10.78 -32.14
N GLU A 97 14.48 -11.85 -32.73
CA GLU A 97 15.27 -12.92 -33.30
C GLU A 97 16.15 -12.31 -34.41
N GLU A 98 17.46 -12.49 -34.25
CA GLU A 98 18.45 -12.19 -35.28
C GLU A 98 18.16 -13.04 -36.53
N THR A 99 17.45 -12.50 -37.50
CA THR A 99 17.59 -12.98 -38.88
C THR A 99 18.73 -12.24 -39.53
N SER A 100 19.88 -12.91 -39.51
CA SER A 100 20.99 -12.66 -40.41
C SER A 100 20.50 -12.84 -41.85
N ASP A 101 20.46 -11.78 -42.65
CA ASP A 101 21.04 -11.85 -44.00
C ASP A 101 21.29 -10.46 -44.59
N SER A 102 22.53 -10.30 -45.05
CA SER A 102 23.09 -9.11 -45.68
C SER A 102 23.02 -9.25 -47.20
N SER A 103 22.49 -8.25 -47.92
CA SER A 103 23.07 -7.76 -49.19
C SER A 103 22.30 -6.58 -49.84
N THR A 104 22.94 -5.40 -49.74
CA THR A 104 23.32 -4.47 -50.83
C THR A 104 22.32 -3.85 -51.86
N ASN A 105 22.29 -2.50 -51.84
CA ASN A 105 22.22 -1.50 -52.95
C ASN A 105 20.91 -1.14 -53.72
N LYS A 106 20.31 0.01 -53.32
CA LYS A 106 20.00 1.28 -54.07
C LYS A 106 19.12 1.31 -55.37
N PRO A 107 18.54 2.48 -55.74
CA PRO A 107 17.13 2.70 -56.14
C PRO A 107 16.89 2.89 -57.67
N PRO A 108 15.63 3.12 -58.14
CA PRO A 108 15.25 4.48 -58.62
C PRO A 108 13.75 4.90 -58.54
N LEU A 109 13.52 6.22 -58.49
CA LEU A 109 12.29 7.00 -58.83
C LEU A 109 12.24 7.28 -60.37
N PRO A 110 11.31 8.07 -60.97
CA PRO A 110 9.85 8.25 -60.83
C PRO A 110 9.09 8.32 -62.20
N GLN A 111 7.80 7.99 -62.31
CA GLN A 111 6.92 8.44 -63.43
C GLN A 111 5.46 8.62 -62.95
N LEU A 112 4.97 9.85 -62.83
CA LEU A 112 4.22 10.69 -63.81
C LEU A 112 2.70 10.42 -63.82
N ALA A 113 1.93 11.45 -63.43
CA ALA A 113 0.45 11.50 -63.37
C ALA A 113 -0.21 11.54 -64.77
N PRO A 114 -1.55 11.45 -64.89
CA PRO A 114 -2.36 12.67 -64.83
C PRO A 114 -3.68 12.59 -64.04
N GLN A 115 -4.15 13.79 -63.74
CA GLN A 115 -5.25 14.20 -62.87
C GLN A 115 -6.65 13.79 -63.37
N THR A 116 -7.61 13.59 -62.46
CA THR A 116 -8.91 14.27 -62.54
C THR A 116 -9.53 14.44 -61.16
N SER A 117 -10.27 15.53 -61.05
CA SER A 117 -10.82 16.22 -59.89
C SER A 117 -12.10 15.57 -59.34
N LYS A 118 -12.30 15.68 -58.02
CA LYS A 118 -13.48 16.33 -57.39
C LYS A 118 -13.39 16.30 -55.87
N ARG A 119 -13.55 17.50 -55.31
CA ARG A 119 -13.51 17.86 -53.91
C ARG A 119 -14.92 17.78 -53.34
N THR A 120 -15.16 16.92 -52.35
CA THR A 120 -16.35 16.99 -51.49
C THR A 120 -15.95 16.74 -50.04
N LYS A 121 -16.21 17.74 -49.20
CA LYS A 121 -16.02 17.72 -47.75
C LYS A 121 -17.04 16.76 -47.13
N GLY A 122 -16.57 15.74 -46.43
CA GLY A 122 -17.40 14.84 -45.63
C GLY A 122 -16.62 14.39 -44.40
N ARG A 123 -17.04 14.89 -43.25
CA ARG A 123 -16.47 14.67 -41.91
C ARG A 123 -16.67 13.20 -41.51
N SER A 124 -15.65 12.37 -41.68
CA SER A 124 -15.64 11.00 -41.13
C SER A 124 -14.95 11.01 -39.77
N MET A 125 -15.72 10.65 -38.74
CA MET A 125 -15.24 10.42 -37.38
C MET A 125 -14.15 9.35 -37.41
N SER A 126 -12.94 9.75 -37.05
CA SER A 126 -11.81 8.88 -36.76
C SER A 126 -12.16 7.99 -35.57
N GLN A 127 -12.19 6.68 -35.80
CA GLN A 127 -12.20 5.65 -34.77
C GLN A 127 -10.98 5.85 -33.83
N PRO A 128 -11.12 5.65 -32.52
CA PRO A 128 -9.95 5.66 -31.64
C PRO A 128 -9.04 4.51 -32.04
N ALA A 129 -7.77 4.83 -32.28
CA ALA A 129 -6.71 3.87 -32.53
C ALA A 129 -6.73 2.82 -31.42
N GLN A 130 -7.04 1.58 -31.79
CA GLN A 130 -6.89 0.43 -30.92
C GLN A 130 -5.40 0.33 -30.59
N SER A 131 -5.03 0.66 -29.36
CA SER A 131 -3.74 0.26 -28.81
C SER A 131 -3.73 -1.27 -28.78
N SER A 132 -3.08 -1.87 -29.77
CA SER A 132 -2.82 -3.30 -29.83
C SER A 132 -1.82 -3.66 -28.73
N VAL A 133 -2.33 -3.87 -27.51
CA VAL A 133 -1.54 -4.51 -26.45
C VAL A 133 -1.38 -5.97 -26.89
N PRO A 134 -0.17 -6.45 -27.17
CA PRO A 134 0.02 -7.84 -27.56
C PRO A 134 -0.47 -8.75 -26.43
N PRO A 135 -1.13 -9.88 -26.75
CA PRO A 135 -1.63 -10.80 -25.74
C PRO A 135 -0.46 -11.40 -24.96
N LEU A 136 -0.48 -11.28 -23.64
CA LEU A 136 0.49 -11.89 -22.74
C LEU A 136 0.45 -13.42 -22.91
N GLN A 137 1.51 -14.00 -23.47
CA GLN A 137 1.61 -15.45 -23.66
C GLN A 137 2.36 -16.07 -22.48
N TYR A 138 1.65 -16.83 -21.65
CA TYR A 138 2.22 -17.59 -20.53
C TYR A 138 1.78 -19.05 -20.63
N ASN A 139 2.66 -19.97 -20.26
CA ASN A 139 2.35 -21.40 -20.31
C ASN A 139 1.65 -21.87 -19.04
N LEU A 140 1.93 -21.22 -17.91
CA LEU A 140 1.34 -21.54 -16.62
C LEU A 140 1.15 -20.29 -15.77
N LEU A 141 0.02 -20.19 -15.06
CA LEU A 141 -0.30 -19.05 -14.20
C LEU A 141 0.77 -18.79 -13.12
N THR A 142 1.48 -19.82 -12.68
CA THR A 142 2.57 -19.71 -11.69
C THR A 142 3.79 -18.94 -12.22
N GLU A 143 3.96 -18.82 -13.54
CA GLU A 143 5.03 -18.00 -14.14
C GLU A 143 4.82 -16.50 -13.89
N LEU A 144 3.58 -16.10 -13.59
CA LEU A 144 3.24 -14.73 -13.19
C LEU A 144 3.47 -14.47 -11.69
N ALA A 145 4.00 -15.44 -10.94
CA ALA A 145 4.29 -15.26 -9.52
C ALA A 145 5.42 -14.26 -9.30
N THR A 146 5.19 -13.30 -8.40
CA THR A 146 6.21 -12.31 -8.03
C THR A 146 7.23 -12.91 -7.05
N PRO A 147 8.54 -12.76 -7.29
CA PRO A 147 9.57 -13.20 -6.34
C PRO A 147 9.41 -12.55 -4.96
N LEU A 148 9.69 -13.29 -3.88
CA LEU A 148 9.56 -12.80 -2.50
C LEU A 148 10.42 -11.55 -2.23
N ALA A 149 11.59 -11.46 -2.85
CA ALA A 149 12.46 -10.28 -2.74
C ALA A 149 11.79 -9.01 -3.26
N ASN A 150 11.06 -9.11 -4.37
CA ASN A 150 10.32 -8.00 -4.98
C ASN A 150 9.13 -7.58 -4.12
N VAL A 151 8.38 -8.56 -3.61
CA VAL A 151 7.27 -8.31 -2.66
C VAL A 151 7.79 -7.63 -1.39
N SER A 152 8.90 -8.11 -0.84
CA SER A 152 9.55 -7.53 0.33
C SER A 152 10.00 -6.09 0.07
N ALA A 153 10.66 -5.83 -1.07
CA ALA A 153 11.09 -4.50 -1.46
C ALA A 153 9.90 -3.55 -1.63
N PHE A 154 8.83 -4.00 -2.29
CA PHE A 154 7.58 -3.26 -2.44
C PHE A 154 6.97 -2.87 -1.09
N CYS A 155 6.77 -3.85 -0.19
CA CYS A 155 6.22 -3.61 1.15
C CYS A 155 7.09 -2.64 1.96
N GLN A 156 8.40 -2.85 1.99
CA GLN A 156 9.33 -1.98 2.70
C GLN A 156 9.31 -0.54 2.16
N ALA A 157 9.23 -0.38 0.84
CA ALA A 157 9.23 0.92 0.18
C ALA A 157 7.91 1.68 0.36
N ILE A 158 6.78 0.97 0.42
CA ILE A 158 5.47 1.53 0.78
C ILE A 158 5.45 1.97 2.24
N LEU A 159 5.80 1.07 3.17
CA LEU A 159 5.76 1.37 4.60
C LEU A 159 6.71 2.52 4.96
N SER A 160 7.85 2.61 4.28
CA SER A 160 8.80 3.73 4.42
C SER A 160 8.27 5.08 3.96
N ARG A 161 7.29 5.09 3.03
CA ARG A 161 6.63 6.31 2.53
C ARG A 161 5.39 6.67 3.35
N ILE A 162 4.63 5.68 3.80
CA ILE A 162 3.36 5.89 4.51
C ILE A 162 3.58 6.23 5.97
N ILE A 163 4.51 5.53 6.64
CA ILE A 163 4.73 5.73 8.07
C ILE A 163 5.66 6.94 8.26
N PRO A 164 5.18 8.04 8.89
CA PRO A 164 6.02 9.20 9.13
C PRO A 164 7.26 8.85 9.95
N ASN A 165 8.40 9.47 9.62
CA ASN A 165 9.66 9.21 10.29
C ASN A 165 9.59 9.40 11.81
N ASP A 166 8.79 10.37 12.26
CA ASP A 166 8.52 10.67 13.67
C ASP A 166 7.92 9.50 14.47
N PHE A 167 7.40 8.45 13.83
CA PHE A 167 6.93 7.24 14.51
C PHE A 167 8.07 6.41 15.10
N TRP A 168 9.28 6.51 14.53
CA TRP A 168 10.40 5.65 14.89
C TRP A 168 11.26 6.22 16.03
N GLY A 169 10.96 7.43 16.51
CA GLY A 169 11.76 8.16 17.49
C GLY A 169 12.46 9.37 16.86
N GLU A 170 13.53 9.83 17.50
CA GLU A 170 14.30 11.01 17.07
C GLU A 170 15.78 10.68 16.86
N GLY A 171 16.44 11.46 16.01
CA GLY A 171 17.88 11.34 15.75
C GLY A 171 18.29 9.96 15.23
N THR A 172 19.39 9.44 15.79
CA THR A 172 19.97 8.14 15.38
C THR A 172 19.05 6.95 15.70
N LEU A 173 18.23 7.07 16.75
CA LEU A 173 17.28 6.05 17.17
C LEU A 173 16.20 5.80 16.11
N GLN A 174 15.76 6.87 15.46
CA GLN A 174 14.78 6.83 14.38
C GLN A 174 15.23 5.90 13.25
N ALA A 175 16.46 6.10 12.77
CA ALA A 175 17.02 5.31 11.67
C ALA A 175 17.21 3.85 12.08
N GLN A 176 17.66 3.59 13.30
CA GLN A 176 17.83 2.23 13.82
C GLN A 176 16.49 1.49 13.93
N ASN A 177 15.49 2.09 14.57
CA ASN A 177 14.17 1.48 14.74
C ASN A 177 13.49 1.22 13.41
N LYS A 178 13.56 2.18 12.47
CA LYS A 178 13.04 2.01 11.11
C LYS A 178 13.72 0.83 10.40
N LYS A 179 15.06 0.74 10.49
CA LYS A 179 15.82 -0.36 9.89
C LYS A 179 15.46 -1.72 10.49
N THR A 180 15.34 -1.81 11.81
CA THR A 180 14.92 -3.04 12.51
C THR A 180 13.53 -3.46 12.06
N PHE A 181 12.56 -2.53 12.01
CA PHE A 181 11.21 -2.81 11.56
C PHE A 181 11.16 -3.31 10.10
N LEU A 182 11.88 -2.65 9.18
CA LEU A 182 11.89 -3.07 7.77
C LEU A 182 12.54 -4.45 7.56
N LYS A 183 13.53 -4.82 8.40
CA LYS A 183 14.07 -6.20 8.43
C LYS A 183 13.01 -7.21 8.87
N MET A 184 12.18 -6.87 9.85
CA MET A 184 11.08 -7.73 10.30
C MET A 184 10.02 -7.90 9.21
N VAL A 185 9.73 -6.85 8.43
CA VAL A 185 8.87 -6.95 7.23
C VAL A 185 9.45 -7.93 6.21
N ASN A 186 10.76 -7.86 5.95
CA ASN A 186 11.41 -8.83 5.06
C ASN A 186 11.27 -10.26 5.60
N HIS A 187 11.54 -10.47 6.89
CA HIS A 187 11.40 -11.77 7.51
C HIS A 187 9.97 -12.31 7.40
N PHE A 188 8.96 -11.47 7.68
CA PHE A 188 7.55 -11.82 7.57
C PHE A 188 7.17 -12.32 6.17
N VAL A 189 7.62 -11.64 5.12
CA VAL A 189 7.33 -12.04 3.72
C VAL A 189 7.94 -13.40 3.36
N HIS A 190 9.03 -13.80 4.04
CA HIS A 190 9.71 -15.07 3.78
C HIS A 190 9.17 -16.24 4.64
N LEU A 191 8.27 -15.97 5.59
CA LEU A 191 7.66 -17.04 6.39
C LEU A 191 6.84 -17.96 5.49
N ARG A 192 7.04 -19.27 5.64
CA ARG A 192 6.29 -20.28 4.90
C ARG A 192 4.94 -20.54 5.56
N ARG A 193 4.13 -21.36 4.88
CA ARG A 193 2.87 -21.85 5.43
C ARG A 193 3.11 -22.49 6.81
N PHE A 194 2.31 -22.08 7.79
CA PHE A 194 2.37 -22.50 9.20
C PHE A 194 3.53 -21.93 10.03
N GLU A 195 4.40 -21.10 9.45
CA GLU A 195 5.35 -20.30 10.22
C GLU A 195 4.67 -18.98 10.65
N SER A 196 5.01 -18.48 11.84
CA SER A 196 4.41 -17.27 12.39
C SER A 196 5.45 -16.45 13.15
N MET A 197 5.33 -15.13 13.09
CA MET A 197 6.06 -14.22 13.98
C MET A 197 5.11 -13.67 15.05
N CYS A 198 5.64 -13.43 16.25
CA CYS A 198 4.89 -12.82 17.34
C CYS A 198 5.26 -11.33 17.51
N LEU A 199 4.45 -10.60 18.28
CA LEU A 199 4.71 -9.19 18.56
C LEU A 199 6.07 -8.99 19.27
N HIS A 200 6.50 -9.95 20.08
CA HIS A 200 7.80 -9.90 20.73
C HIS A 200 8.93 -9.83 19.71
N ASP A 201 8.91 -10.70 18.68
CA ASP A 201 9.93 -10.73 17.63
C ASP A 201 10.03 -9.38 16.89
N VAL A 202 8.89 -8.74 16.62
CA VAL A 202 8.83 -7.44 15.93
C VAL A 202 9.44 -6.33 16.78
N VAL A 203 9.10 -6.31 18.08
CA VAL A 203 9.50 -5.23 19.00
C VAL A 203 10.92 -5.45 19.53
N GLN A 204 11.44 -6.68 19.45
CA GLN A 204 12.78 -7.01 19.91
C GLN A 204 13.84 -6.20 19.15
N GLY A 205 14.70 -5.52 19.89
CA GLY A 205 15.73 -4.64 19.33
C GLY A 205 15.22 -3.27 18.89
N MET A 206 13.91 -2.99 18.97
CA MET A 206 13.40 -1.62 18.92
C MET A 206 13.59 -0.95 20.27
N LYS A 207 14.15 0.25 20.27
CA LYS A 207 14.31 1.06 21.48
C LYS A 207 13.14 2.02 21.58
N ALA A 208 12.34 1.88 22.64
CA ALA A 208 11.27 2.82 22.91
C ALA A 208 11.86 4.18 23.32
N SER A 209 11.61 5.21 22.51
CA SER A 209 11.83 6.59 22.93
C SER A 209 10.71 7.00 23.90
N TRP A 210 10.78 6.52 25.15
CA TRP A 210 9.87 6.94 26.23
C TRP A 210 9.95 8.46 26.52
N GLN A 211 10.89 9.17 25.88
CA GLN A 211 11.08 10.61 25.98
C GLN A 211 9.99 11.44 25.28
N ARG A 212 9.08 10.84 24.50
CA ARG A 212 7.94 11.61 23.97
C ARG A 212 6.79 11.68 24.99
N PRO A 213 6.34 12.89 25.38
CA PRO A 213 5.37 13.09 26.46
C PRO A 213 4.01 12.42 26.24
N TYR A 214 3.68 12.04 25.00
CA TYR A 214 2.40 11.40 24.66
C TYR A 214 2.28 9.92 25.07
N PHE A 215 3.39 9.24 25.37
CA PHE A 215 3.39 7.83 25.76
C PHE A 215 3.60 7.62 27.27
N GLN A 216 3.74 8.69 28.06
CA GLN A 216 3.86 8.56 29.50
C GLN A 216 2.56 8.00 30.10
N PRO A 217 2.64 7.07 31.06
CA PRO A 217 1.48 6.64 31.82
C PRO A 217 0.89 7.86 32.55
N THR A 218 -0.35 8.25 32.20
CA THR A 218 -1.22 8.98 33.12
C THR A 218 -1.36 8.14 34.37
N PRO A 219 -1.13 8.71 35.56
CA PRO A 219 -1.44 8.00 36.80
C PRO A 219 -2.92 7.63 36.76
N ASP A 220 -3.21 6.36 37.06
CA ASP A 220 -4.57 5.90 37.29
C ASP A 220 -5.13 6.69 38.48
N ILE A 221 -6.27 7.36 38.27
CA ILE A 221 -7.09 7.95 39.35
C ILE A 221 -8.12 6.91 39.74
#